data_AF-A0A953MXQ7-F1
#
_entry.id   AF-A0A953MXQ7-F1
#
_cell.length_a   1.000
_cell.length_b   1.000
_cell.length_c   1.000
_cell.angle_alpha   90.00
_cell.angle_beta   90.00
_cell.angle_gamma   90.00
#
_symmetry.space_group_name_H-M   'P 1'
#
loop_
_entity.id
_entity.type
_entity.pdbx_description
1 polymer ?
#
loop_
_entity_poly.entity_id
_entity_poly.type
_entity_poly.pdbx_seq_one_letter_code
_entity_poly.pdbx_strand_id
1 'polypeptide(L)'
;MQQSWVYMMANRWNSVLYTGVTSELPKRVLEHKQHKYPTSFTARYNCEKLVWYEEHNDIDVAIAREKQLKNWKRAWKDALVVEHNPEWKDLSEDWY
;
A
#
# COMPACT_ATOMS: atom_id res chain seq x y z
N MET A 1 0.37 1.64 -22.50
CA MET A 1 0.88 2.18 -21.24
C MET A 1 -0.32 2.50 -20.37
N GLN A 2 -0.42 1.83 -19.22
CA GLN A 2 -1.53 2.00 -18.29
C GLN A 2 -0.93 2.46 -16.96
N GLN A 3 -1.46 3.56 -16.45
CA GLN A 3 -1.06 4.11 -15.16
C GLN A 3 -1.35 3.06 -14.08
N SER A 4 -0.37 2.89 -13.19
CA SER A 4 -0.41 1.88 -12.15
C SER A 4 0.31 2.39 -10.90
N TRP A 5 -0.03 1.81 -9.77
CA TRP A 5 0.48 2.25 -8.48
C TRP A 5 1.03 1.06 -7.70
N VAL A 6 2.20 1.25 -7.11
CA VAL A 6 2.68 0.42 -6.01
C VAL A 6 2.29 1.11 -4.72
N TYR A 7 1.81 0.36 -3.74
CA TYR A 7 1.29 0.94 -2.51
C TYR A 7 1.63 0.11 -1.30
N MET A 8 1.59 0.74 -0.13
CA MET A 8 1.70 0.09 1.16
C MET A 8 0.50 0.39 2.05
N MET A 9 -0.12 -0.67 2.57
CA MET A 9 -1.18 -0.60 3.57
C MET A 9 -0.63 -1.04 4.93
N ALA A 10 -0.97 -0.31 5.98
CA ALA A 10 -0.60 -0.63 7.35
C ALA A 10 -1.83 -0.91 8.20
N ASN A 11 -1.63 -1.67 9.28
CA ASN A 11 -2.65 -1.79 10.33
C ASN A 11 -2.63 -0.56 11.26
N ARG A 12 -3.62 -0.47 12.15
CA ARG A 12 -3.77 0.64 13.12
C ARG A 12 -2.48 0.98 13.88
N TRP A 13 -1.69 -0.04 14.22
CA TRP A 13 -0.48 0.08 15.03
C TRP A 13 0.81 0.19 14.20
N ASN A 14 0.71 0.28 12.87
CA ASN A 14 1.85 0.26 11.94
C ASN A 14 2.76 -0.97 12.08
N SER A 15 2.35 -2.03 12.79
CA SER A 15 3.18 -3.20 13.03
C SER A 15 3.14 -4.19 11.86
N VAL A 16 2.05 -4.20 11.09
CA VAL A 16 1.90 -5.00 9.87
C VAL A 16 1.91 -4.07 8.67
N LEU A 17 2.68 -4.43 7.64
CA LEU A 17 2.81 -3.67 6.41
C LEU A 17 2.61 -4.62 5.22
N TYR A 18 1.60 -4.33 4.40
CA TYR A 18 1.31 -5.02 3.16
C TYR A 18 1.77 -4.18 1.98
N THR A 19 2.43 -4.80 1.00
CA THR A 19 2.85 -4.14 -0.25
C THR A 19 2.12 -4.79 -1.43
N GLY A 20 1.52 -3.98 -2.30
CA GLY A 20 0.82 -4.47 -3.48
C GLY A 20 0.92 -3.51 -4.66
N VAL A 21 0.36 -3.94 -5.78
CA VAL A 21 0.26 -3.17 -7.04
C VAL A 21 -1.18 -3.17 -7.55
N THR A 22 -1.62 -2.08 -8.18
CA THR A 22 -2.97 -1.94 -8.76
C THR A 22 -2.99 -0.89 -9.87
N SER A 23 -3.93 -0.99 -10.81
CA SER A 23 -4.25 0.05 -11.80
C SER A 23 -5.42 0.95 -11.38
N GLU A 24 -6.00 0.71 -10.19
CA GLU A 24 -7.08 1.52 -9.62
C GLU A 24 -6.85 1.65 -8.11
N LEU A 25 -6.03 2.64 -7.71
CA LEU A 25 -5.61 2.80 -6.32
C LEU A 25 -6.79 3.11 -5.37
N PRO A 26 -7.67 4.09 -5.64
CA PRO A 26 -8.80 4.39 -4.76
C PRO A 26 -9.73 3.19 -4.59
N LYS A 27 -10.04 2.45 -5.66
CA LYS A 27 -10.88 1.26 -5.53
C LYS A 27 -10.22 0.21 -4.63
N ARG A 28 -8.95 -0.11 -4.87
CA ARG A 28 -8.24 -1.15 -4.10
C ARG A 28 -8.12 -0.80 -2.61
N VAL A 29 -7.90 0.48 -2.29
CA VAL A 29 -7.84 0.95 -0.89
C VAL A 29 -9.19 0.76 -0.20
N LEU A 30 -10.29 1.11 -0.87
CA LEU A 30 -11.64 0.88 -0.34
C LEU A 30 -11.90 -0.61 -0.10
N GLU A 31 -11.48 -1.49 -1.02
CA GLU A 31 -11.65 -2.94 -0.88
C GLU A 31 -10.92 -3.49 0.36
N HIS A 32 -9.74 -2.96 0.69
CA HIS A 32 -9.01 -3.30 1.91
C HIS A 32 -9.71 -2.76 3.15
N LYS A 33 -10.12 -1.49 3.16
CA LYS A 33 -10.86 -0.87 4.28
C LYS A 33 -12.17 -1.59 4.60
N GLN A 34 -12.85 -2.11 3.58
CA GLN A 34 -14.12 -2.82 3.72
C GLN A 34 -13.97 -4.34 3.91
N HIS A 35 -12.73 -4.86 3.96
CA HIS A 35 -12.46 -6.30 4.01
C HIS A 35 -13.23 -7.10 2.95
N LYS A 36 -13.34 -6.55 1.73
CA LYS A 36 -14.07 -7.17 0.61
C LYS A 36 -13.66 -8.64 0.38
N TYR A 37 -12.39 -8.95 0.63
CA TYR A 37 -11.85 -10.30 0.64
C TYR A 37 -11.50 -10.74 2.07
N PRO A 38 -12.45 -11.32 2.83
CA PRO A 38 -12.27 -11.56 4.27
C PRO A 38 -11.20 -12.61 4.61
N THR A 39 -10.87 -13.51 3.67
CA THR A 39 -9.82 -14.53 3.84
C THR A 39 -8.42 -14.03 3.45
N SER A 40 -8.31 -12.79 2.98
CA SER A 40 -7.04 -12.20 2.55
C SER A 40 -6.13 -11.83 3.72
N PHE A 41 -4.84 -11.69 3.45
CA PHE A 41 -3.86 -11.23 4.45
C PHE A 41 -4.24 -9.85 5.00
N THR A 42 -4.64 -8.91 4.14
CA THR A 42 -4.96 -7.54 4.56
C THR A 42 -6.18 -7.50 5.47
N ALA A 43 -7.21 -8.31 5.18
CA ALA A 43 -8.36 -8.45 6.07
C ALA A 43 -8.02 -9.14 7.40
N ARG A 44 -7.21 -10.21 7.37
CA ARG A 44 -6.77 -10.92 8.59
C ARG A 44 -6.02 -10.01 9.56
N TYR A 45 -5.23 -9.07 9.04
CA TYR A 45 -4.38 -8.19 9.85
C TYR A 45 -4.87 -6.74 9.93
N ASN A 46 -6.09 -6.45 9.44
CA ASN A 46 -6.70 -5.11 9.41
C ASN A 46 -5.77 -4.05 8.79
N CYS A 47 -5.18 -4.36 7.63
CA CYS A 47 -4.33 -3.43 6.88
C CYS A 47 -5.20 -2.43 6.10
N GLU A 48 -5.80 -1.49 6.83
CA GLU A 48 -6.82 -0.56 6.34
C GLU A 48 -6.28 0.85 6.04
N LYS A 49 -5.05 1.15 6.49
CA LYS A 49 -4.45 2.48 6.39
C LYS A 49 -3.52 2.58 5.19
N LEU A 50 -3.80 3.46 4.22
CA LEU A 50 -2.86 3.72 3.13
C LEU A 50 -1.75 4.63 3.65
N VAL A 51 -0.51 4.14 3.69
CA VAL A 51 0.60 4.91 4.30
C VAL A 51 1.62 5.42 3.28
N TRP A 52 1.66 4.83 2.10
CA TRP A 52 2.55 5.23 1.01
C TRP A 52 2.04 4.67 -0.33
N TYR A 53 2.28 5.41 -1.41
CA TYR A 53 2.10 4.92 -2.79
C TYR A 53 3.06 5.63 -3.75
N GLU A 54 3.37 4.96 -4.87
CA GLU A 54 4.22 5.44 -5.95
C GLU A 54 3.53 5.13 -7.28
N GLU A 55 3.48 6.11 -8.17
CA GLU A 55 2.82 6.01 -9.48
C GLU A 55 3.83 5.66 -10.58
N HIS A 56 3.39 4.82 -11.52
CA HIS A 56 4.14 4.45 -12.71
C HIS A 56 3.26 4.48 -13.95
N ASN A 57 3.86 4.86 -15.08
CA ASN A 57 3.20 4.89 -16.40
C ASN A 57 3.09 3.50 -17.06
N ASP A 58 3.70 2.49 -16.45
CA ASP A 58 3.77 1.12 -16.95
C ASP A 58 3.59 0.12 -15.81
N ILE A 59 2.69 -0.85 -16.01
CA ILE A 59 2.39 -1.89 -15.03
C ILE A 59 3.59 -2.82 -14.79
N ASP A 60 4.43 -3.07 -15.79
CA ASP A 60 5.61 -3.93 -15.64
C ASP A 60 6.65 -3.24 -14.75
N VAL A 61 6.77 -1.91 -14.85
CA VAL A 61 7.62 -1.11 -13.96
C VAL A 61 7.09 -1.14 -12.53
N ALA A 62 5.77 -0.99 -12.33
CA ALA A 62 5.15 -1.09 -11.01
C ALA A 62 5.31 -2.49 -10.41
N ILE A 63 5.16 -3.56 -11.20
CA ILE A 63 5.39 -4.94 -10.75
C ILE A 63 6.85 -5.16 -10.36
N ALA A 64 7.81 -4.66 -11.14
CA ALA A 64 9.23 -4.75 -10.81
C ALA A 64 9.55 -4.01 -9.50
N ARG A 65 8.99 -2.82 -9.33
CA ARG A 65 9.12 -2.01 -8.11
C ARG A 65 8.49 -2.70 -6.90
N GLU A 66 7.30 -3.28 -7.04
CA GLU A 66 6.64 -4.05 -5.98
C GLU A 66 7.49 -5.26 -5.54
N LYS A 67 8.07 -6.01 -6.49
CA LYS A 67 9.00 -7.12 -6.20
C LYS A 67 10.25 -6.64 -5.46
N GLN A 68 10.83 -5.51 -5.88
CA GLN A 68 11.98 -4.92 -5.21
C GLN A 68 11.63 -4.56 -3.76
N LEU A 69 10.52 -3.86 -3.54
CA LEU A 69 10.06 -3.49 -2.21
C LEU A 69 9.76 -4.72 -1.37
N LYS A 70 9.10 -5.76 -1.90
CA LYS A 70 8.85 -7.01 -1.14
C LYS A 70 10.14 -7.65 -0.60
N ASN A 71 11.24 -7.58 -1.33
CA ASN A 71 12.55 -8.07 -0.92
C ASN A 71 13.31 -7.15 0.07
N TRP A 72 12.83 -5.93 0.32
CA TRP A 72 13.44 -5.03 1.28
C TRP A 72 13.21 -5.48 2.72
N LYS A 73 14.21 -5.21 3.56
CA LYS A 73 14.07 -5.27 5.01
C LYS A 73 12.97 -4.31 5.47
N ARG A 74 12.29 -4.68 6.55
CA ARG A 74 11.20 -3.88 7.12
C ARG A 74 11.62 -2.43 7.40
N ALA A 75 12.77 -2.23 8.02
CA ALA A 75 13.31 -0.90 8.35
C ALA A 75 13.47 0.04 7.14
N TRP A 76 13.78 -0.49 5.95
CA TRP A 76 13.90 0.33 4.74
C TRP A 76 12.55 0.77 4.20
N LYS A 77 11.52 -0.08 4.32
CA LYS A 77 10.14 0.31 3.99
C LYS A 77 9.64 1.37 4.95
N ASP A 78 9.93 1.20 6.25
CA ASP A 78 9.53 2.18 7.26
C ASP A 78 10.20 3.54 7.01
N ALA A 79 11.50 3.54 6.65
CA ALA A 79 12.20 4.77 6.27
C ALA A 79 11.55 5.45 5.05
N LEU A 80 11.20 4.67 4.02
CA LEU A 80 10.52 5.17 2.82
C LEU A 80 9.15 5.79 3.14
N VAL A 81 8.37 5.15 4.03
CA VAL A 81 7.10 5.70 4.51
C VAL A 81 7.34 6.99 5.28
N VAL A 82 8.27 7.00 6.24
CA VAL A 82 8.56 8.17 7.10
C VAL A 82 9.05 9.37 6.29
N GLU A 83 9.82 9.14 5.22
CA GLU A 83 10.31 10.20 4.32
C GLU A 83 9.15 11.00 3.70
N HIS A 84 8.02 10.34 3.37
CA HIS A 84 6.87 10.96 2.69
C HIS A 84 5.69 11.24 3.64
N ASN A 85 5.56 10.46 4.70
CA ASN A 85 4.44 10.43 5.63
C ASN A 85 4.95 10.14 7.05
N PRO A 86 5.63 11.11 7.69
CA PRO A 86 6.32 10.91 8.97
C PRO A 86 5.37 10.53 10.11
N GLU A 87 4.13 10.99 10.05
CA GLU A 87 3.09 10.71 11.04
C GLU A 87 2.34 9.40 10.77
N TRP A 88 2.67 8.69 9.68
CA TRP A 88 1.95 7.50 9.23
C TRP A 88 0.45 7.76 9.13
N LYS A 89 0.05 8.93 8.62
CA LYS A 89 -1.37 9.26 8.40
C LYS A 89 -1.96 8.35 7.35
N ASP A 90 -3.28 8.15 7.41
CA ASP A 90 -3.99 7.52 6.31
C ASP A 90 -4.07 8.51 5.14
N LEU A 91 -3.31 8.26 4.07
CA LEU A 91 -3.30 9.10 2.88
C LEU A 91 -4.64 9.06 2.12
N SER A 92 -5.53 8.16 2.49
CA SER A 92 -6.86 7.99 1.90
C SER A 92 -8.01 8.41 2.82
N GLU A 93 -7.73 9.12 3.92
CA GLU A 93 -8.75 9.56 4.88
C GLU A 93 -9.87 10.37 4.20
N ASP A 94 -9.51 11.26 3.27
CA ASP A 94 -10.44 12.18 2.58
C ASP A 94 -10.86 11.71 1.18
N TRP A 95 -10.66 10.44 0.83
CA TRP A 95 -10.98 9.93 -0.53
C TRP A 95 -12.45 9.56 -0.72
N TYR A 96 -13.23 9.41 0.35
CA TYR A 96 -14.62 8.93 0.33
C TYR A 96 -15.52 9.71 1.27
#